data_AF-A0A2M8B9N3-F1
#
_entry.id   AF-A0A2M8B9N3-F1
#
_cell.length_a   1.000
_cell.length_b   1.000
_cell.length_c   1.000
_cell.angle_alpha   90.00
_cell.angle_beta   90.00
_cell.angle_gamma   90.00
#
_symmetry.space_group_name_H-M   'P 1'
#
loop_
_entity.id
_entity.type
_entity.pdbx_description
1 polymer ?
#
loop_
_entity_poly.entity_id
_entity_poly.type
_entity_poly.pdbx_seq_one_letter_code
_entity_poly.pdbx_strand_id
1 'polypeptide(L)'
;MVSTHTYDRGEHRTKHCWNKDHADFVTIGTALIGKCASSVTDEIATQLLNDAIPEPDPFGGCGTHPARYYNVYQGVIYEAAPTEPGVSYHGYPWRGRPGRPPLPRQIVAVLRARAAGAGYGKEFKKWLKNNS
;
A
#
# COMPACT_ATOMS: atom_id res chain seq x y z
N MET A 1 -3.17 3.70 20.39
CA MET A 1 -3.02 2.23 20.40
C MET A 1 -2.35 1.86 19.09
N VAL A 2 -1.12 1.35 19.13
CA VAL A 2 -0.45 0.85 17.93
C VAL A 2 -1.17 -0.43 17.56
N SER A 3 -1.88 -0.46 16.45
CA SER A 3 -2.48 -1.71 15.99
C SER A 3 -1.35 -2.69 15.72
N THR A 4 -1.39 -3.87 16.34
CA THR A 4 -0.37 -4.93 16.21
C THR A 4 -0.75 -5.89 15.10
N HIS A 5 -0.87 -5.39 13.87
CA HIS A 5 -1.16 -6.26 12.74
C HIS A 5 0.11 -6.98 12.30
N THR A 6 -0.05 -8.24 11.88
CA THR A 6 1.07 -9.02 11.34
C THR A 6 1.09 -8.86 9.83
N TYR A 7 2.23 -8.45 9.28
CA TYR A 7 2.41 -8.45 7.83
C TYR A 7 2.50 -9.89 7.33
N ASP A 8 1.62 -10.24 6.41
CA ASP A 8 1.68 -11.51 5.68
C ASP A 8 2.18 -11.23 4.26
N ARG A 9 3.33 -11.81 3.91
CA ARG A 9 3.90 -11.72 2.56
C ARG A 9 3.07 -12.51 1.52
N GLY A 10 2.19 -13.39 1.98
CA GLY A 10 1.47 -14.37 1.19
C GLY A 10 2.42 -15.49 0.78
N GLU A 11 2.20 -16.69 1.32
CA GLU A 11 2.94 -17.89 0.94
C GLU A 11 2.95 -18.05 -0.60
N HIS A 12 4.13 -18.31 -1.17
CA HIS A 12 4.37 -18.51 -2.62
C HIS A 12 4.30 -17.28 -3.55
N ARG A 13 4.36 -16.03 -3.04
CA ARG A 13 4.34 -14.82 -3.90
C ARG A 13 5.69 -14.11 -4.06
N THR A 14 6.76 -14.87 -4.27
CA THR A 14 8.10 -14.36 -4.68
C THR A 14 8.06 -13.48 -5.94
N LYS A 15 6.98 -13.59 -6.73
CA LYS A 15 6.71 -12.74 -7.90
C LYS A 15 6.56 -11.24 -7.60
N HIS A 16 6.42 -10.81 -6.34
CA HIS A 16 6.37 -9.39 -5.98
C HIS A 16 7.72 -8.86 -5.47
N CYS A 17 8.67 -9.75 -5.14
CA CYS A 17 10.02 -9.37 -4.76
C CYS A 17 10.77 -8.87 -6.00
N TRP A 18 11.16 -7.60 -5.98
CA TRP A 18 12.07 -7.03 -6.94
C TRP A 18 13.49 -7.01 -6.36
N ASN A 19 14.50 -7.05 -7.22
CA ASN A 19 15.87 -6.72 -6.89
C ASN A 19 16.20 -5.22 -7.07
N LYS A 20 15.21 -4.38 -7.39
CA LYS A 20 15.38 -2.93 -7.54
C LYS A 20 14.86 -2.20 -6.32
N ASP A 21 15.51 -1.10 -5.99
CA ASP A 21 15.23 -0.21 -4.85
C ASP A 21 13.97 0.67 -5.02
N HIS A 22 13.22 0.50 -6.10
CA HIS A 22 11.98 1.21 -6.38
C HIS A 22 10.85 0.23 -6.67
N ALA A 23 9.62 0.64 -6.36
CA ALA A 23 8.43 -0.10 -6.76
C ALA A 23 7.99 0.30 -8.17
N ASP A 24 7.39 -0.64 -8.90
CA ASP A 24 6.85 -0.45 -10.24
C ASP A 24 5.93 -1.64 -10.58
N PHE A 25 5.41 -1.67 -11.81
CA PHE A 25 4.62 -2.75 -12.31
C PHE A 25 5.28 -3.42 -13.51
N VAL A 26 5.30 -4.75 -13.51
CA VAL A 26 5.83 -5.57 -14.62
C VAL A 26 4.72 -6.40 -15.20
N THR A 27 4.56 -6.36 -16.52
CA THR A 27 3.62 -7.25 -17.23
C THR A 27 4.23 -8.63 -17.36
N ILE A 28 3.58 -9.64 -16.77
CA ILE A 28 3.92 -11.06 -16.96
C ILE A 28 2.69 -11.76 -17.55
N GLY A 29 2.80 -12.19 -18.81
CA GLY A 29 1.66 -12.69 -19.59
C GLY A 29 0.63 -11.57 -19.81
N THR A 30 -0.63 -11.82 -19.42
CA THR A 30 -1.72 -10.82 -19.49
C THR A 30 -1.88 -10.01 -18.19
N ALA A 31 -1.11 -10.32 -17.15
CA ALA A 31 -1.25 -9.72 -15.83
C ALA A 31 -0.17 -8.66 -15.58
N LEU A 32 -0.58 -7.47 -15.14
CA LEU A 32 0.31 -6.42 -14.67
C LEU A 32 0.54 -6.59 -13.15
N ILE A 33 1.73 -7.05 -12.78
CA ILE A 33 2.13 -7.46 -11.43
C ILE A 33 2.88 -6.32 -10.74
N GLY A 34 2.41 -5.88 -9.56
CA GLY A 34 3.13 -4.90 -8.75
C GLY A 34 4.39 -5.52 -8.14
N LYS A 35 5.50 -4.80 -8.21
CA LYS A 35 6.78 -5.19 -7.65
C LYS A 35 7.11 -4.24 -6.51
N CYS A 36 7.33 -4.78 -5.32
CA CYS A 36 7.78 -4.00 -4.17
C CYS A 36 9.25 -3.61 -4.36
N ALA A 37 9.63 -2.44 -3.84
CA ALA A 37 11.04 -2.09 -3.75
C ALA A 37 11.79 -3.13 -2.88
N SER A 38 12.99 -3.51 -3.28
CA SER A 38 13.84 -4.46 -2.54
C SER A 38 14.21 -3.95 -1.14
N SER A 39 14.12 -2.65 -0.92
CA SER A 39 14.31 -1.98 0.37
C SER A 39 13.14 -2.22 1.34
N VAL A 40 11.99 -2.70 0.89
CA VAL A 40 10.86 -3.06 1.77
C VAL A 40 11.07 -4.47 2.30
N THR A 41 11.72 -4.57 3.46
CA THR A 41 11.84 -5.82 4.23
C THR A 41 10.54 -6.12 4.97
N ASP A 42 10.43 -7.30 5.60
CA ASP A 42 9.23 -7.64 6.39
C ASP A 42 9.07 -6.74 7.60
N GLU A 43 10.18 -6.29 8.20
CA GLU A 43 10.17 -5.34 9.31
C GLU A 43 9.63 -3.98 8.85
N ILE A 44 10.10 -3.50 7.69
CA ILE A 44 9.59 -2.24 7.11
C ILE A 44 8.12 -2.41 6.70
N ALA A 45 7.74 -3.53 6.11
CA ALA A 45 6.35 -3.79 5.73
C ALA A 45 5.42 -3.84 6.96
N THR A 46 5.87 -4.46 8.05
CA THR A 46 5.15 -4.51 9.33
C THR A 46 5.03 -3.11 9.94
N GLN A 47 6.11 -2.33 9.94
CA GLN A 47 6.07 -0.94 10.39
C GLN A 47 5.09 -0.11 9.55
N LEU A 48 5.18 -0.21 8.22
CA LEU A 48 4.29 0.49 7.30
C LEU A 48 2.84 0.10 7.51
N LEU A 49 2.54 -1.17 7.79
CA LEU A 49 1.19 -1.64 8.09
C LEU A 49 0.65 -1.06 9.40
N ASN A 50 1.46 -1.04 10.45
CA ASN A 50 1.05 -0.54 11.76
C ASN A 50 0.91 1.00 11.78
N ASP A 51 1.67 1.70 10.93
CA ASP A 51 1.57 3.15 10.73
C ASP A 51 0.51 3.54 9.68
N ALA A 52 -0.11 2.57 9.01
CA ALA A 52 -1.00 2.81 7.88
C ALA A 52 -2.30 3.49 8.27
N ILE A 53 -2.86 4.22 7.31
CA ILE A 53 -4.14 4.90 7.45
C ILE A 53 -5.24 3.91 7.03
N PRO A 54 -6.21 3.62 7.89
CA PRO A 54 -7.32 2.75 7.52
C PRO A 54 -8.21 3.39 6.46
N GLU A 55 -8.74 2.57 5.55
CA GLU A 55 -9.78 2.99 4.62
C GLU A 55 -11.03 3.41 5.42
N PRO A 56 -11.60 4.60 5.16
CA PRO A 56 -12.83 5.03 5.83
C PRO A 56 -13.98 4.07 5.49
N ASP A 57 -14.76 3.67 6.49
CA ASP A 57 -15.99 2.93 6.26
C ASP A 57 -17.01 3.84 5.54
N PRO A 58 -17.45 3.51 4.30
CA PRO A 58 -18.34 4.36 3.53
C PRO A 58 -19.77 4.46 4.10
N PHE A 59 -20.15 3.55 5.00
CA PHE A 59 -21.46 3.53 5.66
C PHE A 59 -21.38 3.94 7.13
N GLY A 60 -20.21 4.36 7.62
CA GLY A 60 -19.99 4.68 9.03
C GLY A 60 -20.21 3.48 9.96
N GLY A 61 -20.20 2.26 9.41
CA GLY A 61 -20.45 1.04 10.14
C GLY A 61 -19.30 0.68 11.07
N CYS A 62 -19.64 0.06 12.20
CA CYS A 62 -18.68 -0.61 13.08
C CYS A 62 -18.17 -1.91 12.44
N GLY A 63 -17.65 -1.88 11.22
CA GLY A 63 -16.77 -2.94 10.77
C GLY A 63 -15.65 -3.07 11.81
N THR A 64 -15.51 -4.23 12.43
CA THR A 64 -14.52 -4.43 13.50
C THR A 64 -13.10 -4.16 13.01
N HIS A 65 -12.88 -4.31 11.70
CA HIS A 65 -11.60 -4.06 11.04
C HIS A 65 -11.77 -3.36 9.68
N PRO A 66 -10.93 -2.37 9.35
CA PRO A 66 -10.86 -1.74 8.03
C PRO A 66 -10.66 -2.74 6.90
N ALA A 67 -11.36 -2.54 5.78
CA ALA A 67 -11.23 -3.39 4.60
C ALA A 67 -9.85 -3.27 3.94
N ARG A 68 -9.19 -2.11 4.10
CA ARG A 68 -7.85 -1.82 3.57
C ARG A 68 -7.11 -0.85 4.45
N TYR A 69 -5.79 -0.88 4.34
CA TYR A 69 -4.88 0.07 4.93
C TYR A 69 -4.00 0.69 3.84
N TYR A 70 -3.66 1.97 3.99
CA TYR A 70 -2.84 2.70 3.03
C TYR A 70 -1.65 3.36 3.71
N ASN A 71 -0.48 3.24 3.11
CA ASN A 71 0.71 3.99 3.53
C ASN A 71 1.54 4.42 2.32
N VAL A 72 2.57 5.20 2.56
CA VAL A 72 3.52 5.66 1.55
C VAL A 72 4.94 5.34 1.97
N TYR A 73 5.72 4.83 1.03
CA TYR A 73 7.14 4.56 1.24
C TYR A 73 7.93 5.02 0.01
N GLN A 74 8.90 5.91 0.23
CA GLN A 74 9.72 6.53 -0.84
C GLN A 74 8.88 7.12 -2.00
N GLY A 75 7.71 7.69 -1.67
CA GLY A 75 6.78 8.26 -2.63
C GLY A 75 5.85 7.25 -3.32
N VAL A 76 6.00 5.95 -3.09
CA VAL A 76 5.11 4.93 -3.63
C VAL A 76 3.97 4.69 -2.66
N ILE A 77 2.73 4.65 -3.18
CA ILE A 77 1.56 4.29 -2.36
C ILE A 77 1.51 2.77 -2.24
N TYR A 78 1.40 2.28 -1.01
CA TYR A 78 1.16 0.89 -0.69
C TYR A 78 -0.25 0.72 -0.12
N GLU A 79 -0.92 -0.35 -0.52
CA GLU A 79 -2.20 -0.81 -0.01
C GLU A 79 -1.98 -2.15 0.66
N ALA A 80 -2.53 -2.33 1.87
CA ALA A 80 -2.63 -3.62 2.51
C ALA A 80 -4.09 -4.08 2.58
N ALA A 81 -4.33 -5.31 2.14
CA ALA A 81 -5.63 -5.98 2.20
C ALA A 81 -5.56 -7.14 3.21
N PRO A 82 -6.66 -7.44 3.93
CA PRO A 82 -6.68 -8.51 4.91
C PRO A 82 -6.43 -9.87 4.25
N THR A 83 -5.49 -10.61 4.81
CA THR A 83 -5.34 -12.06 4.59
C THR A 83 -6.20 -12.81 5.59
N GLU A 84 -6.16 -12.37 6.85
CA GLU A 84 -7.09 -12.75 7.91
C GLU A 84 -7.60 -11.46 8.58
N PRO A 85 -8.90 -11.11 8.40
CA PRO A 85 -9.45 -9.86 8.93
C PRO A 85 -9.17 -9.68 10.43
N GLY A 86 -8.52 -8.57 10.78
CA GLY A 86 -8.16 -8.25 12.17
C GLY A 86 -6.88 -8.89 12.70
N VAL A 87 -6.25 -9.78 11.94
CA VAL A 87 -5.04 -10.51 12.36
C VAL A 87 -3.86 -10.22 11.45
N SER A 88 -4.02 -10.46 10.15
CA SER A 88 -2.93 -10.36 9.17
C SER A 88 -3.36 -9.65 7.89
N TYR A 89 -2.41 -8.91 7.31
CA TYR A 89 -2.64 -8.13 6.10
C TYR A 89 -1.47 -8.25 5.13
N HIS A 90 -1.80 -8.28 3.84
CA HIS A 90 -0.84 -8.31 2.77
C HIS A 90 -0.74 -6.95 2.06
N GLY A 91 0.44 -6.35 2.13
CA GLY A 91 0.79 -5.07 1.50
C GLY A 91 1.38 -5.21 0.09
N TYR A 92 0.92 -4.37 -0.85
CA TYR A 92 1.41 -4.28 -2.23
C TYR A 92 1.31 -2.85 -2.79
N PRO A 93 2.09 -2.48 -3.82
CA PRO A 93 2.00 -1.17 -4.45
C PRO A 93 0.60 -0.92 -5.04
N TRP A 94 0.01 0.21 -4.67
CA TRP A 94 -1.30 0.62 -5.14
C TRP A 94 -1.24 1.15 -6.58
N ARG A 95 -2.27 0.80 -7.36
CA ARG A 95 -2.61 1.50 -8.58
C ARG A 95 -4.12 1.58 -8.79
N GLY A 96 -4.53 2.62 -9.51
CA GLY A 96 -5.81 2.75 -10.17
C GLY A 96 -6.04 1.61 -11.15
N ARG A 97 -7.29 1.16 -11.20
CA ARG A 97 -7.74 0.10 -12.10
C ARG A 97 -9.11 0.48 -12.66
N PRO A 98 -9.40 0.19 -13.94
CA PRO A 98 -10.76 0.32 -14.46
C PRO A 98 -11.76 -0.42 -13.58
N GLY A 99 -12.88 0.23 -13.25
CA GLY A 99 -13.91 -0.33 -12.38
C GLY A 99 -13.62 -0.27 -10.87
N ARG A 100 -12.47 0.30 -10.46
CA ARG A 100 -12.16 0.56 -9.05
C ARG A 100 -12.29 2.07 -8.76
N PRO A 101 -12.97 2.48 -7.67
CA PRO A 101 -12.99 3.88 -7.29
C PRO A 101 -11.57 4.39 -6.97
N PRO A 102 -11.28 5.67 -7.24
CA PRO A 102 -10.00 6.27 -6.87
C PRO A 102 -9.83 6.31 -5.36
N LEU A 103 -8.58 6.47 -4.89
CA LEU A 103 -8.28 6.68 -3.48
C LEU A 103 -9.09 7.88 -2.93
N PRO A 104 -9.67 7.75 -1.72
CA PRO A 104 -10.35 8.87 -1.09
C PRO A 104 -9.44 10.09 -0.96
N ARG A 105 -9.98 11.29 -1.25
CA ARG A 105 -9.19 12.54 -1.24
C ARG A 105 -8.47 12.80 0.09
N GLN A 106 -9.10 12.43 1.20
CA GLN A 106 -8.53 12.55 2.54
C GLN A 106 -7.28 11.67 2.71
N ILE A 107 -7.35 10.40 2.27
CA ILE A 107 -6.20 9.49 2.29
C ILE A 107 -5.06 10.05 1.42
N VAL A 108 -5.37 10.50 0.20
CA VAL A 108 -4.37 11.09 -0.70
C VAL A 108 -3.68 12.31 -0.07
N ALA A 109 -4.43 13.16 0.63
CA ALA A 109 -3.87 14.35 1.29
C ALA A 109 -2.89 13.97 2.42
N VAL A 110 -3.24 13.00 3.26
CA VAL A 110 -2.37 12.53 4.34
C VAL A 110 -1.12 11.85 3.79
N LEU A 111 -1.27 10.97 2.79
CA LEU A 111 -0.11 10.31 2.15
C LEU A 111 0.82 11.33 1.48
N ARG A 112 0.26 12.37 0.85
CA ARG A 112 1.05 13.46 0.27
C ARG A 112 1.87 14.18 1.32
N ALA A 113 1.26 14.51 2.47
CA ALA A 113 1.95 15.17 3.56
C ALA A 113 3.08 14.31 4.14
N ARG A 114 2.82 13.00 4.35
CA ARG A 114 3.84 12.03 4.79
C ARG A 114 5.01 11.95 3.81
N ALA A 115 4.73 11.80 2.52
CA ALA A 115 5.77 11.74 1.49
C ALA A 115 6.60 13.03 1.45
N ALA A 116 5.95 14.20 1.52
CA ALA A 116 6.63 15.49 1.52
C ALA A 116 7.52 15.66 2.77
N GLY A 117 7.03 15.31 3.96
CA GLY A 117 7.80 15.36 5.20
C GLY A 117 9.03 14.45 5.20
N ALA A 118 8.97 13.33 4.47
CA ALA A 118 10.09 12.41 4.26
C ALA A 118 11.00 12.77 3.06
N GLY A 119 10.74 13.89 2.36
CA GLY A 119 11.53 14.33 1.19
C GLY A 119 11.15 13.69 -0.15
N TYR A 120 10.11 12.85 -0.20
CA TYR A 120 9.69 12.09 -1.39
C TYR A 120 8.44 12.65 -2.09
N GLY A 121 8.19 13.96 -1.95
CA GLY A 121 6.98 14.60 -2.49
C GLY A 121 6.89 14.57 -4.03
N LYS A 122 8.04 14.63 -4.72
CA LYS A 122 8.10 14.61 -6.19
C LYS A 122 7.78 13.22 -6.72
N GLU A 123 8.36 12.20 -6.10
CA GLU A 123 8.17 10.77 -6.35
C GLU A 123 6.71 10.40 -6.15
N PHE A 124 6.10 10.88 -5.06
CA PHE A 124 4.67 10.70 -4.80
C PHE A 124 3.77 11.29 -5.89
N LYS A 125 4.06 12.53 -6.30
CA LYS A 125 3.30 13.17 -7.38
C LYS A 125 3.45 12.41 -8.71
N LYS A 126 4.66 11.93 -9.00
CA LYS A 126 4.95 11.11 -10.19
C LYS A 126 4.21 9.77 -10.13
N TRP A 127 4.23 9.09 -8.98
CA TRP A 127 3.53 7.83 -8.78
C TRP A 127 2.04 7.97 -9.01
N LEU A 128 1.39 8.97 -8.39
CA LEU A 128 -0.03 9.24 -8.60
C LEU A 128 -0.33 9.52 -10.08
N LYS A 129 0.43 10.40 -10.73
CA LYS A 129 0.19 10.73 -12.15
C LYS A 129 0.25 9.50 -13.06
N ASN A 130 1.16 8.58 -12.78
CA ASN A 130 1.41 7.42 -13.63
C ASN A 130 0.49 6.23 -13.31
N ASN A 131 -0.07 6.19 -12.10
CA ASN A 131 -0.76 5.01 -11.59
C ASN A 131 -2.16 5.31 -11.05
N SER A 132 -2.71 6.52 -11.16
CA SER A 132 -4.08 6.85 -10.74
C SER A 132 -5.12 6.55 -11.80
#